data_AF-A0A7C1F075-F1
#
_entry.id   AF-A0A7C1F075-F1
#
_cell.length_a   1.000
_cell.length_b   1.000
_cell.length_c   1.000
_cell.angle_alpha   90.00
_cell.angle_beta   90.00
_cell.angle_gamma   90.00
#
_symmetry.space_group_name_H-M   'P 1'
#
loop_
_entity.id
_entity.type
_entity.pdbx_description
1 polymer ?
#
loop_
_entity_poly.entity_id
_entity_poly.type
_entity_poly.pdbx_seq_one_letter_code
_entity_poly.pdbx_strand_id
1 'polypeptide(L)'
;MPVYYVEGDPLLTKAQVLAVGHNARGRTEVDPLHTALQAKYPAAFATYARRCANAKIKTGTLWMWHDSRPQLGFMVVRESNVSATRLRYLEAVALTLARDHALEGIKSVAMVAPGSALEWTALKEVIQRWLAPSSLPVIVYEKYVAGVMAE
;
A
#
# COMPACT_ATOMS: atom_id res chain seq x y z
N MET A 1 5.07 -9.99 17.56
CA MET A 1 5.45 -8.88 16.66
C MET A 1 4.54 -8.96 15.45
N PRO A 2 3.67 -7.97 15.22
CA PRO A 2 2.61 -8.07 14.22
C PRO A 2 3.06 -7.71 12.81
N VAL A 3 4.29 -7.22 12.61
CA VAL A 3 4.85 -6.88 11.30
C VAL A 3 5.83 -7.98 10.86
N TYR A 4 5.55 -8.61 9.72
CA TYR A 4 6.39 -9.62 9.09
C TYR A 4 6.90 -9.10 7.75
N TYR A 5 8.14 -9.37 7.40
CA TYR A 5 8.72 -9.03 6.10
C TYR A 5 8.90 -10.30 5.29
N VAL A 6 8.45 -10.29 4.04
CA VAL A 6 8.42 -11.47 3.17
C VAL A 6 8.82 -11.11 1.74
N GLU A 7 9.25 -12.13 0.99
CA GLU A 7 9.35 -12.07 -0.47
C GLU A 7 8.25 -12.94 -1.09
N GLY A 8 7.65 -12.52 -2.20
CA GLY A 8 6.60 -13.30 -2.87
C GLY A 8 5.64 -12.45 -3.68
N ASP A 9 4.48 -13.01 -4.01
CA ASP A 9 3.42 -12.36 -4.76
C ASP A 9 2.35 -11.78 -3.80
N PRO A 10 2.24 -10.44 -3.68
CA PRO A 10 1.20 -9.80 -2.88
C PRO A 10 -0.22 -10.12 -3.36
N LEU A 11 -0.42 -10.49 -4.63
CA LEU A 11 -1.72 -10.87 -5.18
C LEU A 11 -2.23 -12.21 -4.62
N LEU A 12 -1.35 -13.01 -4.02
CA LEU A 12 -1.66 -14.28 -3.36
C LEU A 12 -1.87 -14.13 -1.85
N THR A 13 -1.83 -12.89 -1.33
CA THR A 13 -1.99 -12.65 0.11
C THR A 13 -3.35 -13.13 0.64
N LYS A 14 -3.34 -13.57 1.90
CA LYS A 14 -4.55 -13.88 2.69
C LYS A 14 -4.98 -12.74 3.59
N ALA A 15 -4.24 -11.62 3.60
CA ALA A 15 -4.63 -10.44 4.35
C ALA A 15 -5.96 -9.86 3.84
N GLN A 16 -6.72 -9.20 4.71
CA GLN A 16 -7.98 -8.56 4.33
C GLN A 16 -7.75 -7.44 3.31
N VAL A 17 -6.69 -6.66 3.49
CA VAL A 17 -6.35 -5.51 2.65
C VAL A 17 -4.99 -5.75 1.99
N LEU A 18 -4.90 -5.48 0.70
CA LEU A 18 -3.64 -5.33 -0.04
C LEU A 18 -3.38 -3.84 -0.28
N ALA A 19 -2.43 -3.28 0.47
CA ALA A 19 -2.02 -1.89 0.42
C ALA A 19 -0.80 -1.69 -0.49
N VAL A 20 -0.93 -0.78 -1.46
CA VAL A 20 0.10 -0.49 -2.47
C VAL A 20 0.40 1.01 -2.52
N GLY A 21 1.67 1.35 -2.68
CA GLY A 21 2.10 2.74 -2.83
C GLY A 21 1.72 3.30 -4.19
N HIS A 22 0.98 4.41 -4.22
CA HIS A 22 0.59 5.06 -5.47
C HIS A 22 0.72 6.59 -5.38
N ASN A 23 0.60 7.27 -6.52
CA ASN A 23 0.72 8.72 -6.63
C ASN A 23 -0.63 9.45 -6.61
N ALA A 24 -0.62 10.69 -6.13
CA ALA A 24 -1.80 11.54 -6.04
C ALA A 24 -2.36 12.01 -7.39
N ARG A 25 -1.62 11.84 -8.49
CA ARG A 25 -2.08 12.16 -9.86
C ARG A 25 -2.86 11.01 -10.52
N GLY A 26 -2.96 9.85 -9.87
CA GLY A 26 -3.65 8.68 -10.44
C GLY A 26 -3.04 8.20 -11.76
N ARG A 27 -1.75 8.49 -11.98
CA ARG A 27 -1.01 8.05 -13.18
C ARG A 27 -0.48 6.64 -12.94
N THR A 28 -0.53 5.79 -13.95
CA THR A 28 0.01 4.42 -13.87
C THR A 28 1.46 4.41 -13.37
N GLU A 29 1.73 3.54 -12.40
CA GLU A 29 3.11 3.23 -12.00
C GLU A 29 3.73 2.25 -12.99
N VAL A 30 5.02 2.40 -13.23
CA VAL A 30 5.74 1.63 -14.24
C VAL A 30 6.53 0.51 -13.56
N ASP A 31 5.81 -0.45 -12.98
CA ASP A 31 6.39 -1.67 -12.45
C ASP A 31 5.49 -2.90 -12.72
N PRO A 32 6.08 -4.11 -12.73
CA PRO A 32 5.35 -5.34 -13.05
C PRO A 32 4.16 -5.61 -12.13
N LEU A 33 4.26 -5.23 -10.86
CA LEU A 33 3.20 -5.47 -9.88
C LEU A 33 1.99 -4.56 -10.13
N HIS A 34 2.21 -3.25 -10.34
CA HIS A 34 1.13 -2.33 -10.70
C HIS A 34 0.45 -2.70 -12.01
N THR A 35 1.22 -3.20 -12.99
CA THR A 35 0.66 -3.72 -14.25
C THR A 35 -0.28 -4.90 -13.98
N ALA A 36 0.15 -5.87 -13.16
CA ALA A 36 -0.67 -7.02 -12.78
C ALA A 36 -1.91 -6.63 -11.97
N LEU A 37 -1.76 -5.69 -11.03
CA LEU A 37 -2.87 -5.14 -10.24
C LEU A 37 -3.89 -4.41 -11.10
N GLN A 38 -3.44 -3.59 -12.05
CA GLN A 38 -4.32 -2.85 -12.96
C GLN A 38 -5.08 -3.81 -13.89
N ALA A 39 -4.43 -4.87 -14.37
CA ALA A 39 -5.08 -5.91 -15.16
C ALA A 39 -6.14 -6.70 -14.35
N LYS A 40 -5.84 -7.01 -13.09
CA LYS A 40 -6.74 -7.77 -12.20
C LYS A 40 -7.88 -6.94 -11.62
N TYR A 41 -7.66 -5.65 -11.36
CA TYR A 41 -8.61 -4.75 -10.69
C TYR A 41 -8.85 -3.43 -11.46
N PRO A 42 -9.23 -3.48 -12.75
CA PRO A 42 -9.29 -2.28 -13.59
C PRO A 42 -10.27 -1.22 -13.06
N ALA A 43 -11.40 -1.63 -12.46
CA ALA A 43 -12.40 -0.72 -11.91
C ALA A 43 -11.87 0.11 -10.72
N ALA A 44 -11.02 -0.48 -9.88
CA ALA A 44 -10.40 0.19 -8.74
C ALA A 44 -9.46 1.30 -9.22
N PHE A 45 -8.57 0.97 -10.16
CA PHE A 45 -7.63 1.93 -10.75
C PHE A 45 -8.35 3.05 -11.52
N ALA A 46 -9.38 2.73 -12.31
CA ALA A 46 -10.16 3.74 -13.02
C ALA A 46 -10.89 4.70 -12.06
N THR A 47 -11.44 4.18 -10.96
CA THR A 47 -12.10 5.00 -9.94
C THR A 47 -11.10 5.84 -9.15
N TYR A 48 -9.97 5.27 -8.77
CA TYR A 48 -8.88 5.99 -8.11
C TYR A 48 -8.39 7.16 -8.98
N ALA A 49 -8.06 6.88 -10.25
CA ALA A 49 -7.62 7.89 -11.20
C ALA A 49 -8.64 9.03 -11.39
N ARG A 50 -9.93 8.68 -11.50
CA ARG A 50 -11.02 9.67 -11.55
C ARG A 50 -11.09 10.52 -10.27
N ARG A 51 -10.89 9.94 -9.09
CA ARG A 51 -10.88 10.69 -7.82
C ARG A 51 -9.66 11.60 -7.70
N CYS A 52 -8.50 11.16 -8.15
CA CYS A 52 -7.28 11.98 -8.25
C CYS A 52 -7.49 13.18 -9.17
N ALA A 53 -8.05 12.98 -10.36
CA ALA A 53 -8.33 14.05 -11.32
C ALA A 53 -9.27 15.14 -10.76
N ASN A 54 -10.15 14.77 -9.81
CA ASN A 54 -11.06 15.69 -9.13
C ASN A 54 -10.48 16.27 -7.82
N ALA A 55 -9.17 16.13 -7.57
CA ALA A 55 -8.49 16.59 -6.35
C ALA A 55 -9.09 16.05 -5.03
N LYS A 56 -9.76 14.88 -5.08
CA LYS A 56 -10.39 14.25 -3.91
C LYS A 56 -9.44 13.34 -3.12
N ILE A 57 -8.25 13.08 -3.65
CA ILE A 57 -7.23 12.23 -3.04
C ILE A 57 -6.04 13.10 -2.67
N LYS A 58 -5.61 13.05 -1.40
CA LYS A 58 -4.48 13.82 -0.88
C LYS A 58 -3.29 12.90 -0.58
N THR A 59 -2.08 13.42 -0.71
CA THR A 59 -0.88 12.72 -0.26
C THR A 59 -0.93 12.43 1.24
N GLY A 60 -0.33 11.32 1.66
CA GLY A 60 -0.36 10.85 3.05
C GLY A 60 -1.69 10.25 3.48
N THR A 61 -2.59 9.92 2.55
CA THR A 61 -3.86 9.24 2.84
C THR A 61 -3.83 7.80 2.34
N LEU A 62 -4.69 6.97 2.93
CA LEU A 62 -5.03 5.63 2.44
C LEU A 62 -6.40 5.69 1.78
N TRP A 63 -6.49 5.44 0.48
CA TRP A 63 -7.78 5.33 -0.20
C TRP A 63 -8.17 3.87 -0.37
N MET A 64 -9.37 3.50 0.07
CA MET A 64 -9.84 2.12 0.08
C MET A 64 -10.80 1.82 -1.08
N TRP A 65 -10.61 0.65 -1.68
CA TRP A 65 -11.56 0.00 -2.58
C TRP A 65 -12.02 -1.32 -1.96
N HIS A 66 -13.30 -1.39 -1.61
CA HIS A 66 -13.85 -2.54 -0.87
C HIS A 66 -14.47 -3.62 -1.78
N ASP A 67 -14.69 -3.32 -3.06
CA ASP A 67 -15.33 -4.22 -4.03
C ASP A 67 -14.30 -5.16 -4.69
N SER A 68 -13.50 -5.82 -3.85
CA SER A 68 -12.54 -6.85 -4.23
C SER A 68 -12.14 -7.69 -3.03
N ARG A 69 -11.61 -8.89 -3.28
CA ARG A 69 -10.92 -9.71 -2.27
C ARG A 69 -9.52 -10.06 -2.76
N PRO A 70 -8.44 -9.68 -2.03
CA PRO A 70 -8.45 -8.73 -0.90
C PRO A 70 -9.00 -7.35 -1.28
N GLN A 71 -9.40 -6.56 -0.29
CA GLN A 71 -9.71 -5.14 -0.50
C GLN A 71 -8.42 -4.40 -0.91
N LEU A 72 -8.50 -3.40 -1.77
CA LEU A 72 -7.31 -2.64 -2.17
C LEU A 72 -7.18 -1.36 -1.36
N GLY A 73 -5.99 -1.12 -0.83
CA GLY A 73 -5.61 0.14 -0.19
C GLY A 73 -4.57 0.86 -1.04
N PHE A 74 -4.88 2.08 -1.48
CA PHE A 74 -3.94 2.92 -2.22
C PHE A 74 -3.29 3.89 -1.23
N MET A 75 -2.04 3.61 -0.87
CA MET A 75 -1.23 4.48 -0.01
C MET A 75 -0.68 5.62 -0.86
N VAL A 76 -1.17 6.84 -0.66
CA VAL A 76 -0.83 7.98 -1.51
C VAL A 76 0.49 8.60 -1.07
N VAL A 77 1.59 7.90 -1.36
CA VAL A 77 2.93 8.18 -0.83
C VAL A 77 3.82 9.00 -1.76
N ARG A 78 3.27 9.39 -2.92
CA ARG A 78 3.97 10.18 -3.96
C ARG A 78 3.06 11.26 -4.53
N GLU A 79 3.66 12.36 -4.99
CA GLU A 79 2.92 13.44 -5.68
C GLU A 79 2.63 13.09 -7.14
N SER A 80 3.56 12.43 -7.82
CA SER A 80 3.42 11.92 -9.19
C SER A 80 4.14 10.58 -9.35
N ASN A 81 3.90 9.89 -10.47
CA ASN A 81 4.55 8.63 -10.84
C ASN A 81 6.07 8.75 -11.11
N VAL A 82 6.62 9.96 -11.12
CA VAL A 82 8.07 10.23 -11.25
C VAL A 82 8.67 10.88 -9.99
N SER A 83 7.86 11.17 -8.97
CA SER A 83 8.34 11.75 -7.72
C SER A 83 8.96 10.69 -6.80
N ALA A 84 9.84 11.08 -5.88
CA ALA A 84 10.30 10.19 -4.80
C ALA A 84 9.15 9.82 -3.85
N THR A 85 9.25 8.65 -3.21
CA THR A 85 8.36 8.28 -2.09
C THR A 85 8.74 9.13 -0.89
N ARG A 86 7.77 9.85 -0.31
CA ARG A 86 8.07 10.74 0.82
C ARG A 86 7.77 10.07 2.15
N LEU A 87 8.78 10.04 3.02
CA LEU A 87 8.71 9.48 4.38
C LEU A 87 7.46 9.96 5.14
N ARG A 88 7.22 11.28 5.15
CA ARG A 88 6.06 11.88 5.84
C ARG A 88 4.70 11.38 5.34
N TYR A 89 4.59 10.99 4.07
CA TYR A 89 3.33 10.49 3.52
C TYR A 89 3.12 9.03 3.93
N LEU A 90 4.18 8.22 3.93
CA LEU A 90 4.10 6.87 4.48
C LEU A 90 3.81 6.90 5.98
N GLU A 91 4.43 7.81 6.71
CA GLU A 91 4.21 7.99 8.14
C GLU A 91 2.75 8.35 8.46
N ALA A 92 2.15 9.27 7.71
CA ALA A 92 0.73 9.61 7.88
C ALA A 92 -0.20 8.41 7.63
N VAL A 93 0.10 7.59 6.60
CA VAL A 93 -0.64 6.36 6.31
C VAL A 93 -0.47 5.32 7.43
N ALA A 94 0.76 5.09 7.87
CA ALA A 94 1.08 4.13 8.92
C ALA A 94 0.43 4.52 10.26
N LEU A 95 0.46 5.81 10.61
CA LEU A 95 -0.21 6.34 11.79
C LEU A 95 -1.74 6.15 11.72
N THR A 96 -2.34 6.46 10.57
CA THR A 96 -3.78 6.26 10.34
C THR A 96 -4.16 4.80 10.49
N LEU A 97 -3.41 3.87 9.90
CA LEU A 97 -3.64 2.44 10.06
C LEU A 97 -3.48 2.00 11.53
N ALA A 98 -2.38 2.38 12.19
CA ALA A 98 -2.13 2.01 13.58
C ALA A 98 -3.28 2.46 14.49
N ARG A 99 -3.80 3.68 14.30
CA ARG A 99 -4.83 4.29 15.13
C ARG A 99 -6.25 3.83 14.78
N ASP A 100 -6.59 3.79 13.49
CA ASP A 100 -7.99 3.73 13.03
C ASP A 100 -8.40 2.35 12.53
N HIS A 101 -7.48 1.38 12.37
CA HIS A 101 -7.81 0.07 11.80
C HIS A 101 -9.01 -0.63 12.46
N ALA A 102 -9.14 -0.56 13.79
CA ALA A 102 -10.24 -1.18 14.51
C ALA A 102 -11.59 -0.53 14.19
N LEU A 103 -11.62 0.81 14.06
CA LEU A 103 -12.81 1.57 13.70
C LEU A 103 -13.21 1.33 12.24
N GLU A 104 -12.22 1.23 11.35
CA GLU A 104 -12.39 0.95 9.93
C GLU A 104 -12.64 -0.55 9.63
N GLY A 105 -12.64 -1.40 10.67
CA GLY A 105 -12.84 -2.85 10.52
C GLY A 105 -11.72 -3.56 9.75
N ILE A 106 -10.51 -2.98 9.71
CA ILE A 106 -9.32 -3.54 9.09
C ILE A 106 -8.63 -4.46 10.10
N LYS A 107 -8.62 -5.76 9.80
CA LYS A 107 -8.11 -6.83 10.68
C LYS A 107 -6.75 -7.38 10.25
N SER A 108 -6.32 -7.13 9.02
CA SER A 108 -5.00 -7.50 8.53
C SER A 108 -4.65 -6.76 7.23
N VAL A 109 -3.38 -6.40 7.07
CA VAL A 109 -2.87 -5.68 5.89
C VAL A 109 -1.66 -6.39 5.31
N ALA A 110 -1.69 -6.66 4.01
CA ALA A 110 -0.50 -6.90 3.22
C ALA A 110 -0.06 -5.59 2.58
N MET A 111 1.13 -5.09 2.92
CA MET A 111 1.70 -3.87 2.40
C MET A 111 2.81 -4.20 1.42
N VAL A 112 2.78 -3.62 0.23
CA VAL A 112 3.91 -3.66 -0.70
C VAL A 112 4.87 -2.55 -0.31
N ALA A 113 6.15 -2.87 -0.14
CA ALA A 113 7.20 -1.89 0.16
C ALA A 113 7.18 -0.74 -0.87
N PRO A 114 6.80 0.48 -0.48
CA PRO A 114 6.81 1.60 -1.41
C PRO A 114 8.24 2.14 -1.62
N GLY A 115 8.47 2.76 -2.78
CA GLY A 115 9.73 3.43 -3.07
C GLY A 115 10.83 2.51 -3.58
N SER A 116 12.02 3.09 -3.72
CA SER A 116 13.23 2.41 -4.19
C SER A 116 13.97 1.72 -3.06
N ALA A 117 14.90 0.81 -3.39
CA ALA A 117 15.76 0.15 -2.42
C ALA A 117 16.59 1.14 -1.58
N LEU A 118 16.94 2.31 -2.13
CA LEU A 118 17.68 3.35 -1.42
C LEU A 118 16.83 4.05 -0.34
N GLU A 119 15.55 4.28 -0.63
CA GLU A 119 14.61 4.90 0.32
C GLU A 119 14.13 3.90 1.37
N TRP A 120 14.19 2.60 1.06
CA TRP A 120 13.55 1.54 1.83
C TRP A 120 14.00 1.49 3.29
N THR A 121 15.28 1.67 3.58
CA THR A 121 15.80 1.65 4.97
C THR A 121 15.05 2.64 5.87
N ALA A 122 14.88 3.88 5.42
CA ALA A 122 14.17 4.91 6.18
C ALA A 122 12.65 4.62 6.26
N LEU A 123 12.05 4.13 5.16
CA LEU A 123 10.62 3.79 5.12
C LEU A 123 10.29 2.61 6.05
N LYS A 124 11.20 1.64 6.15
CA LYS A 124 11.08 0.48 7.02
C LYS A 124 11.04 0.87 8.50
N GLU A 125 11.83 1.86 8.91
CA GLU A 125 11.81 2.39 10.28
C GLU A 125 10.46 3.00 10.65
N VAL A 126 9.80 3.70 9.72
CA VAL A 126 8.46 4.28 9.93
C VAL A 126 7.42 3.17 10.12
N ILE A 127 7.47 2.13 9.29
CA ILE A 127 6.58 0.96 9.42
C ILE A 127 6.78 0.31 10.79
N GLN A 128 8.03 0.07 11.20
CA GLN A 128 8.33 -0.53 12.49
C GLN A 128 7.85 0.36 13.65
N ARG A 129 8.14 1.66 13.61
CA ARG A 129 7.77 2.60 14.67
C ARG A 129 6.25 2.62 14.93
N TRP A 130 5.44 2.63 13.87
CA TRP A 130 3.99 2.85 14.01
C TRP A 130 3.16 1.56 13.99
N LEU A 131 3.53 0.59 13.13
CA LEU A 131 2.72 -0.61 12.94
C LEU A 131 3.16 -1.78 13.83
N ALA A 132 4.44 -1.89 14.20
CA ALA A 132 4.90 -2.95 15.10
C ALA A 132 4.29 -2.89 16.52
N PRO A 133 4.06 -1.72 17.15
CA PRO A 133 3.35 -1.66 18.42
C PRO A 133 1.83 -1.72 18.28
N SER A 134 1.28 -1.63 17.05
CA SER A 134 -0.16 -1.68 16.82
C SER A 134 -0.70 -3.12 16.96
N SER A 135 -1.99 -3.28 17.26
CA SER A 135 -2.65 -4.60 17.26
C SER A 135 -2.94 -5.14 15.85
N LEU A 136 -2.64 -4.38 14.80
CA LEU A 136 -2.92 -4.74 13.42
C LEU A 136 -1.84 -5.69 12.88
N PRO A 137 -2.19 -6.92 12.46
CA PRO A 137 -1.29 -7.79 11.71
C PRO A 137 -0.94 -7.19 10.34
N VAL A 138 0.35 -7.04 10.06
CA VAL A 138 0.89 -6.47 8.83
C VAL A 138 1.93 -7.41 8.22
N ILE A 139 1.77 -7.74 6.94
CA ILE A 139 2.76 -8.46 6.14
C ILE A 139 3.32 -7.48 5.14
N VAL A 140 4.63 -7.27 5.12
CA VAL A 140 5.30 -6.33 4.24
C VAL A 140 6.07 -7.11 3.18
N TYR A 141 5.67 -6.96 1.92
CA TYR A 141 6.34 -7.57 0.78
C TYR A 141 7.50 -6.67 0.35
N GLU A 142 8.74 -7.05 0.71
CA GLU A 142 9.95 -6.29 0.37
C GLU A 142 10.35 -6.48 -1.10
N LYS A 143 9.98 -7.64 -1.66
CA LYS A 143 10.30 -7.98 -3.04
C LYS A 143 9.15 -8.74 -3.69
N TYR A 144 8.71 -8.23 -4.84
CA TYR A 144 7.69 -8.87 -5.66
C TYR A 144 8.31 -10.02 -6.46
N VAL A 145 7.78 -11.22 -6.27
CA VAL A 145 8.10 -12.41 -7.06
C VAL A 145 6.80 -12.99 -7.59
N ALA A 146 6.53 -12.80 -8.89
CA ALA A 146 5.27 -13.16 -9.51
C ALA A 146 4.95 -14.66 -9.35
N GLY A 147 3.74 -14.98 -8.90
CA GLY A 147 3.24 -16.35 -8.76
C GLY A 147 3.82 -17.16 -7.59
N VAL A 148 4.70 -16.59 -6.76
CA VAL A 148 5.30 -17.29 -5.62
C VAL A 148 4.54 -16.94 -4.34
N MET A 149 4.12 -17.95 -3.58
CA MET A 149 3.51 -17.71 -2.27
C MET A 149 4.57 -17.17 -1.30
N ALA A 150 4.20 -16.16 -0.51
CA ALA A 150 5.12 -15.61 0.49
C ALA A 150 5.49 -16.66 1.55
N GLU A 151 6.78 -16.73 1.87
CA GLU A 151 7.35 -17.50 2.97
C GLU A 151 7.56 -16.64 4.23
#